data_AF-A0AAU1Z6U5-F1
#
_entry.id   AF-A0AAU1Z6U5-F1
#
_cell.length_a   1.000
_cell.length_b   1.000
_cell.length_c   1.000
_cell.angle_alpha   90.00
_cell.angle_beta   90.00
_cell.angle_gamma   90.00
#
_symmetry.space_group_name_H-M   'P 1'
#
loop_
_entity.id
_entity.type
_entity.pdbx_description
1 polymer ?
#
loop_
_entity_poly.entity_id
_entity_poly.type
_entity_poly.pdbx_seq_one_letter_code
_entity_poly.pdbx_strand_id
1 'polypeptide(L)'
;MTAVPARRRRGADEPTVRQVTEDLVLVEVGGRKVLAAALCPHRGGRLKYGRVDGDRLRITCPLHHTTFDLTSGERTSGAACAALRVVDVLPGQDAATTGSAATTTGIAPVTGSTPSTGDAPTTGGSATTGGAP
;
A
#
# COMPACT_ATOMS: atom_id res chain seq x y z
N MET A 1 12.56 -33.71 -19.31
CA MET A 1 12.09 -33.75 -17.91
C MET A 1 11.32 -32.47 -17.65
N THR A 2 9.99 -32.50 -17.79
CA THR A 2 9.15 -31.32 -17.57
C THR A 2 8.91 -31.19 -16.08
N ALA A 3 9.45 -30.13 -15.46
CA ALA A 3 9.23 -29.87 -14.04
C ALA A 3 7.74 -29.66 -13.78
N VAL A 4 7.14 -30.52 -12.95
CA VAL A 4 5.78 -30.34 -12.44
C VAL A 4 5.83 -29.22 -11.41
N PRO A 5 5.11 -28.09 -11.59
CA PRO A 5 5.17 -27.00 -10.61
C PRO A 5 4.63 -27.48 -9.26
N ALA A 6 5.28 -27.00 -8.19
CA ALA A 6 4.95 -27.33 -6.81
C ALA A 6 3.45 -27.16 -6.56
N ARG A 7 2.83 -28.20 -5.97
CA ARG A 7 1.39 -28.23 -5.70
C ARG A 7 1.01 -27.03 -4.84
N ARG A 8 0.25 -26.10 -5.41
CA ARG A 8 -0.38 -24.98 -4.69
C ARG A 8 -1.20 -25.55 -3.53
N ARG A 9 -1.03 -24.99 -2.33
CA ARG A 9 -1.85 -25.35 -1.16
C ARG A 9 -3.27 -24.85 -1.43
N ARG A 10 -4.17 -25.77 -1.76
CA ARG A 10 -5.57 -25.53 -2.20
C ARG A 10 -6.43 -24.64 -1.27
N GLY A 11 -5.98 -24.37 -0.04
CA GLY A 11 -6.69 -23.51 0.91
C GLY A 11 -6.09 -22.10 1.13
N ALA A 12 -4.84 -21.84 0.72
CA ALA A 12 -4.21 -20.52 0.90
C ALA A 12 -4.40 -19.58 -0.31
N ASP A 13 -4.86 -20.13 -1.43
CA ASP A 13 -5.14 -19.38 -2.67
C ASP A 13 -6.59 -18.88 -2.74
N GLU A 14 -7.49 -19.28 -1.82
CA GLU A 14 -8.86 -18.77 -1.83
C GLU A 14 -8.87 -17.27 -1.49
N PRO A 15 -9.36 -16.42 -2.40
CA PRO A 15 -9.35 -14.99 -2.16
C PRO A 15 -10.37 -14.61 -1.10
N THR A 16 -9.96 -13.76 -0.16
CA THR A 16 -10.86 -13.12 0.79
C THR A 16 -10.89 -11.62 0.57
N VAL A 17 -12.05 -11.01 0.81
CA VAL A 17 -12.20 -9.55 0.80
C VAL A 17 -12.85 -9.13 2.11
N ARG A 18 -12.16 -8.29 2.88
CA ARG A 18 -12.63 -7.81 4.18
C ARG A 18 -12.66 -6.28 4.19
N GLN A 19 -13.78 -5.70 4.59
CA GLN A 19 -13.85 -4.26 4.82
C GLN A 19 -13.07 -3.93 6.09
N VAL A 20 -12.09 -3.05 6.00
CA VAL A 20 -11.21 -2.67 7.13
C VAL A 20 -11.52 -1.28 7.66
N THR A 21 -12.02 -0.40 6.80
CA THR A 21 -12.59 0.90 7.17
C THR A 21 -13.81 1.17 6.28
N GLU A 22 -14.48 2.30 6.47
CA GLU A 22 -15.58 2.76 5.64
C GLU A 22 -15.16 2.88 4.16
N ASP A 23 -13.93 3.35 3.92
CA ASP A 23 -13.39 3.67 2.61
C ASP A 23 -12.41 2.63 2.06
N LEU A 24 -12.01 1.62 2.84
CA LEU A 24 -11.00 0.63 2.43
C LEU A 24 -11.42 -0.82 2.61
N VAL A 25 -11.00 -1.65 1.67
CA VAL A 25 -11.05 -3.11 1.73
C VAL A 25 -9.65 -3.69 1.66
N LEU A 26 -9.43 -4.75 2.41
CA LEU A 26 -8.27 -5.62 2.33
C LEU A 26 -8.65 -6.86 1.49
N VAL A 27 -7.91 -7.11 0.42
CA VAL A 27 -7.99 -8.33 -0.37
C VAL A 27 -6.78 -9.19 -0.03
N GLU A 28 -7.02 -10.42 0.42
CA GLU A 28 -5.96 -11.40 0.67
C GLU A 28 -6.09 -12.54 -0.35
N VAL A 29 -5.08 -12.76 -1.19
CA VAL A 29 -5.11 -13.78 -2.23
C VAL A 29 -3.71 -14.23 -2.63
N GLY A 30 -3.48 -15.54 -2.72
CA GLY A 30 -2.21 -16.10 -3.20
C GLY A 30 -0.98 -15.61 -2.45
N GLY A 31 -1.10 -15.43 -1.12
CA GLY A 31 -0.04 -14.86 -0.29
C GLY A 31 0.28 -13.41 -0.65
N ARG A 32 -0.70 -12.61 -1.07
CA ARG A 32 -0.59 -11.16 -1.24
C ARG A 32 -1.71 -10.48 -0.46
N LYS A 33 -1.45 -9.25 -0.03
CA LYS A 33 -2.42 -8.40 0.66
C LYS A 33 -2.53 -7.08 -0.08
N VAL A 34 -3.71 -6.76 -0.56
CA VAL A 34 -3.97 -5.52 -1.30
C VAL A 34 -4.94 -4.66 -0.51
N LEU A 35 -4.53 -3.44 -0.20
CA LEU A 35 -5.40 -2.44 0.38
C LEU A 35 -5.92 -1.53 -0.73
N ALA A 36 -7.23 -1.48 -0.93
CA ALA A 36 -7.86 -0.71 -2.00
C ALA A 36 -9.11 0.01 -1.51
N ALA A 37 -9.63 0.94 -2.31
CA ALA A 37 -10.90 1.61 -2.01
C ALA A 37 -12.05 0.60 -1.85
N ALA A 38 -12.91 0.81 -0.86
CA ALA A 38 -14.05 -0.05 -0.57
C ALA A 38 -15.19 0.08 -1.59
N LEU A 39 -15.20 1.18 -2.35
CA LEU A 39 -16.27 1.51 -3.28
C LEU A 39 -15.74 1.54 -4.71
N CYS A 40 -16.50 0.94 -5.62
CA CYS A 40 -16.23 0.99 -7.04
C CYS A 40 -16.42 2.43 -7.55
N PRO A 41 -15.44 3.00 -8.28
CA PRO A 41 -15.48 4.39 -8.77
C PRO A 41 -16.56 4.66 -9.82
N HIS A 42 -17.25 3.64 -10.33
CA HIS A 42 -18.36 3.82 -11.27
C HIS A 42 -19.61 4.40 -10.59
N ARG A 43 -20.16 3.69 -9.58
CA ARG A 43 -21.41 4.05 -8.89
C ARG A 43 -21.43 3.63 -7.42
N GLY A 44 -20.26 3.55 -6.78
CA GLY A 44 -20.16 3.26 -5.35
C GLY A 44 -20.49 1.82 -4.96
N GLY A 45 -20.35 0.85 -5.89
CA GLY A 45 -20.58 -0.56 -5.56
C GLY A 45 -19.61 -1.06 -4.48
N ARG A 46 -20.13 -1.70 -3.43
CA ARG A 46 -19.33 -2.18 -2.29
C ARG A 46 -18.46 -3.37 -2.71
N LEU A 47 -17.15 -3.16 -2.76
CA LEU A 47 -16.18 -4.15 -3.22
C LEU A 47 -15.95 -5.28 -2.21
N LYS A 48 -16.39 -5.16 -0.95
CA LYS A 48 -16.40 -6.28 -0.01
C LYS A 48 -17.24 -7.49 -0.44
N TYR A 49 -18.17 -7.27 -1.37
CA TYR A 49 -18.96 -8.33 -2.00
C TYR A 49 -18.48 -8.66 -3.42
N GLY A 50 -17.33 -8.10 -3.82
CA GLY A 50 -16.75 -8.30 -5.14
C GLY A 50 -16.14 -9.70 -5.28
N ARG A 51 -16.11 -10.19 -6.53
CA ARG A 51 -15.46 -11.45 -6.87
C ARG A 51 -13.99 -11.18 -7.19
N VAL A 52 -13.09 -11.97 -6.62
CA VAL A 52 -11.65 -11.85 -6.90
C VAL A 52 -11.21 -13.01 -7.80
N ASP A 53 -10.51 -12.69 -8.88
CA ASP A 53 -9.74 -13.62 -9.70
C ASP A 53 -8.30 -13.61 -9.18
N GLY A 54 -7.94 -14.64 -8.40
CA GLY A 54 -6.63 -14.74 -7.76
C GLY A 54 -5.49 -15.04 -8.73
N ASP A 55 -5.78 -15.69 -9.86
CA ASP A 55 -4.77 -15.99 -10.87
C ASP A 55 -4.31 -14.73 -11.60
N ARG A 56 -5.24 -13.78 -11.81
CA ARG A 56 -4.98 -12.50 -12.49
C ARG A 56 -4.85 -11.30 -11.56
N LEU A 57 -5.03 -11.48 -10.25
CA LEU A 57 -5.11 -10.38 -9.27
C LEU A 57 -6.09 -9.29 -9.70
N ARG A 58 -7.33 -9.69 -9.93
CA ARG A 58 -8.40 -8.76 -10.33
C ARG A 58 -9.59 -8.85 -9.41
N ILE A 59 -10.25 -7.72 -9.19
CA ILE A 59 -11.53 -7.67 -8.49
C ILE A 59 -12.64 -7.19 -9.42
N THR A 60 -13.76 -7.90 -9.41
CA THR A 60 -14.96 -7.59 -10.17
C THR A 60 -16.04 -7.04 -9.23
N CYS A 61 -16.48 -5.82 -9.51
CA CYS A 61 -17.56 -5.15 -8.80
C CYS A 61 -18.87 -5.97 -8.91
N PRO A 62 -19.58 -6.22 -7.80
CA PRO A 62 -20.77 -7.09 -7.80
C PRO A 62 -21.98 -6.46 -8.49
N LEU A 63 -22.04 -5.13 -8.61
CA LEU A 63 -23.22 -4.44 -9.15
C LEU A 63 -23.28 -4.45 -10.69
N HIS A 64 -22.16 -4.12 -11.34
CA HIS A 64 -22.13 -3.90 -12.80
C HIS A 64 -20.92 -4.60 -13.46
N HIS A 65 -20.27 -5.52 -12.74
CA HIS A 65 -19.18 -6.36 -13.25
C HIS A 65 -17.99 -5.59 -13.85
N THR A 66 -17.76 -4.36 -13.40
CA THR A 66 -16.54 -3.62 -13.73
C THR A 66 -15.37 -4.27 -13.00
N THR A 67 -14.31 -4.59 -13.74
CA THR A 67 -13.16 -5.33 -13.22
C THR A 67 -11.94 -4.44 -13.19
N PHE A 68 -11.18 -4.53 -12.10
CA PHE A 68 -9.97 -3.75 -11.87
C PHE A 68 -8.79 -4.67 -11.58
N ASP A 69 -7.63 -4.30 -12.09
CA ASP A 69 -6.36 -4.86 -11.68
C ASP A 69 -6.04 -4.41 -10.25
N LEU A 70 -5.73 -5.35 -9.35
CA LEU A 70 -5.45 -5.07 -7.94
C LEU A 70 -4.01 -4.59 -7.70
N THR A 71 -3.15 -4.62 -8.71
CA THR A 71 -1.78 -4.09 -8.64
C THR A 71 -1.77 -2.63 -9.03
N SER A 72 -2.37 -2.29 -10.17
CA SER A 72 -2.37 -0.92 -10.72
C SER A 72 -3.64 -0.11 -10.43
N GLY A 73 -4.74 -0.79 -10.10
CA GLY A 73 -6.06 -0.17 -10.02
C GLY A 73 -6.75 0.02 -11.38
N GLU A 74 -6.07 -0.26 -12.49
CA GLU A 74 -6.61 0.00 -13.82
C GLU A 74 -7.88 -0.82 -14.09
N ARG A 75 -8.85 -0.16 -14.72
CA ARG A 75 -10.06 -0.82 -15.19
C ARG A 75 -9.74 -1.69 -16.39
N THR A 76 -9.87 -3.00 -16.24
CA THR A 76 -9.60 -3.97 -17.32
C THR A 76 -10.85 -4.34 -18.13
N SER A 77 -12.06 -4.16 -17.58
CA SER A 77 -13.33 -4.44 -18.29
C SER A 77 -14.53 -3.77 -17.62
N GLY A 78 -15.68 -3.74 -18.32
CA GLY A 78 -16.98 -3.29 -17.80
C GLY A 78 -17.28 -1.80 -18.08
N ALA A 79 -18.08 -1.17 -17.22
CA ALA A 79 -18.52 0.22 -17.41
C ALA A 79 -17.34 1.20 -17.39
N ALA A 80 -17.41 2.29 -18.15
CA ALA A 80 -16.36 3.33 -18.14
C ALA A 80 -16.38 4.09 -16.81
N CYS A 81 -15.22 4.15 -16.14
CA CYS A 81 -15.01 4.90 -14.90
C CYS A 81 -13.51 5.09 -14.66
N ALA A 82 -13.17 5.86 -13.63
CA ALA A 82 -11.79 6.03 -13.16
C ALA A 82 -11.18 4.71 -12.68
N ALA A 83 -9.85 4.67 -12.59
CA ALA A 83 -9.13 3.57 -11.96
C ALA A 83 -9.54 3.41 -10.48
N LEU A 84 -9.54 2.17 -9.99
CA LEU A 84 -9.71 1.89 -8.58
C LEU A 84 -8.49 2.39 -7.82
N ARG A 85 -8.70 3.14 -6.73
CA ARG A 85 -7.58 3.53 -5.87
C ARG A 85 -7.04 2.31 -5.14
N VAL A 86 -5.82 1.90 -5.48
CA VAL A 86 -5.01 0.94 -4.72
C VAL A 86 -4.08 1.74 -3.82
N VAL A 87 -4.15 1.46 -2.51
CA VAL A 87 -3.34 2.15 -1.50
C VAL A 87 -1.99 1.47 -1.35
N ASP A 88 -1.98 0.15 -1.24
CA ASP A 88 -0.75 -0.62 -1.07
C ASP A 88 -0.94 -2.07 -1.52
N VAL A 89 0.17 -2.70 -1.93
CA VAL A 89 0.27 -4.10 -2.32
C VAL A 89 1.41 -4.72 -1.53
N LEU A 90 1.06 -5.38 -0.44
CA LEU A 90 2.00 -6.00 0.47
C LEU A 90 2.20 -7.48 0.10
N PRO A 91 3.44 -8.00 0.22
CA PRO A 91 3.65 -9.44 0.23
C PRO A 91 2.91 -10.05 1.42
N GLY A 92 2.31 -11.21 1.22
CA GLY A 92 1.77 -12.01 2.30
C GLY A 92 2.93 -12.43 3.18
N GLN A 93 2.89 -11.99 4.42
CA GLN A 93 3.74 -12.55 5.46
C GLN A 93 3.21 -13.96 5.70
N ASP A 94 3.96 -14.99 5.32
CA ASP A 94 3.76 -16.33 5.86
C ASP A 94 3.73 -16.17 7.37
N ALA A 95 2.68 -16.63 8.05
CA ALA A 95 2.52 -16.44 9.48
C ALA A 95 3.82 -16.83 10.21
N ALA A 96 4.60 -15.82 10.60
CA ALA A 96 5.75 -15.99 11.46
C ALA A 96 5.19 -16.38 12.83
N THR A 97 5.08 -17.68 13.07
CA THR A 97 5.03 -18.21 14.43
C THR A 97 6.39 -17.92 15.06
N THR A 98 6.52 -16.74 15.66
CA THR A 98 7.52 -16.47 16.68
C THR A 98 6.97 -15.39 17.59
N GLY A 99 6.67 -15.78 18.82
CA GLY A 99 6.04 -14.92 19.82
C GLY A 99 6.87 -13.66 20.07
N SER A 100 6.21 -12.51 20.01
CA SER A 100 6.71 -11.33 20.71
C SER A 100 6.29 -11.45 22.17
N ALA A 101 7.20 -12.01 22.96
CA ALA A 101 7.26 -11.68 24.38
C ALA A 101 7.56 -10.18 24.47
N ALA A 102 6.60 -9.42 24.97
CA ALA A 102 6.87 -8.09 25.52
C ALA A 102 7.93 -8.24 26.62
N THR A 103 9.16 -7.86 26.32
CA THR A 103 10.16 -7.59 27.36
C THR A 103 10.26 -6.09 27.49
N THR A 104 9.49 -5.56 28.45
CA THR A 104 9.76 -4.30 29.11
C THR A 104 11.10 -4.42 29.83
N THR A 105 12.11 -3.73 29.33
CA THR A 105 13.34 -3.30 30.03
C THR A 105 13.89 -2.15 29.19
N GLY A 106 14.16 -0.94 29.62
CA GLY A 106 14.16 -0.26 30.91
C GLY A 106 14.67 1.16 30.60
N ILE A 107 14.23 2.16 31.34
CA ILE A 107 14.55 3.58 31.12
C ILE A 107 16.02 3.86 31.53
N ALA A 108 16.79 4.38 30.56
CA ALA A 108 17.92 5.33 30.57
C ALA A 108 19.14 5.15 31.55
N PRO A 109 20.33 5.64 31.15
CA PRO A 109 20.61 7.06 31.37
C PRO A 109 21.22 7.80 30.18
N VAL A 110 20.89 9.08 30.10
CA VAL A 110 21.60 10.10 29.34
C VAL A 110 22.92 10.43 30.03
N THR A 111 24.02 10.39 29.31
CA THR A 111 25.29 11.04 29.71
C THR A 111 25.76 11.91 28.56
N GLY A 112 25.85 13.21 28.82
CA GLY A 112 25.96 14.25 27.82
C GLY A 112 27.31 14.42 27.15
N SER A 113 27.32 15.30 26.17
CA SER A 113 28.45 16.15 25.84
C SER A 113 27.90 17.51 25.38
N THR A 114 28.55 18.53 25.91
CA THR A 114 28.17 19.94 26.08
C THR A 114 28.12 20.79 24.80
N PRO A 115 27.50 21.99 24.87
CA PRO A 115 27.30 22.88 23.72
C PRO A 115 28.58 23.68 23.37
N SER A 116 28.76 23.97 22.08
CA SER A 116 29.63 25.07 21.63
C SER A 116 28.78 26.25 21.19
N THR A 117 28.81 27.29 22.01
CA THR A 117 28.41 28.66 21.67
C THR A 117 29.50 29.31 20.82
N GLY A 118 29.11 30.08 19.80
CA GLY A 118 29.99 30.95 19.04
C GLY A 118 29.18 31.83 18.09
N ASP A 119 28.80 33.02 18.56
CA ASP A 119 28.15 34.09 17.79
C ASP A 119 29.10 34.77 16.78
N ALA A 120 28.59 34.97 15.55
CA ALA A 120 28.55 36.16 14.67
C ALA A 120 29.77 37.14 14.53
N PRO A 121 29.73 38.18 13.66
CA PRO A 121 29.31 38.31 12.24
C PRO A 121 30.43 38.96 11.37
N THR A 122 30.32 39.00 10.03
CA THR A 122 30.94 40.08 9.23
C THR A 122 30.10 40.49 8.01
N THR A 123 30.24 41.76 7.67
CA THR A 123 29.41 42.65 6.86
C THR A 123 29.94 42.78 5.42
N GLY A 124 29.07 43.15 4.47
CA GLY A 124 29.40 43.82 3.19
C GLY A 124 29.53 42.87 1.99
N GLY A 125 28.91 43.07 0.84
CA GLY A 125 28.35 44.26 0.21
C GLY A 125 29.11 44.54 -1.09
N SER A 126 28.46 44.40 -2.25
CA SER A 126 28.72 45.22 -3.45
C SER A 126 27.71 44.89 -4.56
N ALA A 127 26.86 45.87 -4.84
CA ALA A 127 26.14 45.99 -6.10
C ALA A 127 27.11 46.46 -7.18
N THR A 128 27.09 45.82 -8.35
CA THR A 128 27.75 46.32 -9.55
C THR A 128 26.72 46.99 -10.45
N THR A 129 26.90 48.31 -10.59
CA THR A 129 26.33 49.18 -11.63
C THR A 129 26.84 48.77 -13.01
N GLY A 130 26.00 48.92 -14.03
CA GLY A 130 26.43 48.87 -15.43
C GLY A 130 25.30 49.23 -16.38
N GLY A 131 25.08 50.53 -16.59
CA GLY A 131 24.22 51.05 -17.64
C GLY A 131 25.02 51.53 -18.86
N ALA A 132 24.26 51.74 -19.95
CA ALA A 132 24.57 52.51 -21.17
C ALA A 132 25.47 51.82 -22.22
N PRO A 133 25.40 52.20 -23.52
CA PRO A 133 24.66 53.33 -24.13
C PRO A 133 23.26 53.02 -24.67
#